data_AF-A0AAJ2JY01-F1
#
_entry.id   AF-A0AAJ2JY01-F1
#
_cell.length_a   1.000
_cell.length_b   1.000
_cell.length_c   1.000
_cell.angle_alpha   90.00
_cell.angle_beta   90.00
_cell.angle_gamma   90.00
#
_symmetry.space_group_name_H-M   'P 1'
#
loop_
_entity.id
_entity.type
_entity.pdbx_description
1 polymer ?
#
loop_
_entity_poly.entity_id
_entity_poly.type
_entity_poly.pdbx_seq_one_letter_code
_entity_poly.pdbx_strand_id
1 'polypeptide(L)'
;MKILKWLNYVLAAAVLLTAAVFLFRPKIGLESDITIRINHAEAELNGKPIFQSGRIYVPMFSLGHYLSFFTWMDSSNDSFRVLVPGQEVIMKVGESQVKSFGKTMQLEGAPIIHNNALYVPLQLFSSVLQVPMSWESRTGTVDITYNTPYIFAKEKGAAFWFRKSIGDLYMSTGNKPFLLKNINLKTSDTSILAASQISNDSYMLQIEDDTITGYVIYRAIIQHHKVAISSLAQYKRSGNTVKSIDRVGDLWVMIDDSTLKLVASDGTIKASYFAQEIFGENDTFTVEEAFDDYLLVRPSRQKILYLFNRKTKESIALYKHLMTSEEQASIDSALANGLNKDGDSLYFNRIKGDVLYFTRRIAGANPNSYTYQLK
;
A
#
# COMPACT_ATOMS: atom_id res chain seq x y z
N MET A 1 -0.78 -27.21 66.68
CA MET A 1 0.09 -27.55 65.54
C MET A 1 -0.39 -28.86 64.89
N LYS A 2 -1.43 -28.80 64.05
CA LYS A 2 -1.95 -29.96 63.29
C LYS A 2 -3.04 -29.57 62.27
N ILE A 3 -2.82 -28.56 61.41
CA ILE A 3 -3.70 -28.30 60.25
C ILE A 3 -2.88 -27.79 59.07
N LEU A 4 -1.86 -28.53 58.62
CA LEU A 4 -1.14 -28.18 57.39
C LEU A 4 -0.54 -29.43 56.71
N LYS A 5 -1.38 -30.43 56.45
CA LYS A 5 -1.02 -31.60 55.61
C LYS A 5 -1.99 -31.89 54.46
N TRP A 6 -2.96 -30.99 54.22
CA TRP A 6 -3.95 -31.13 53.14
C TRP A 6 -3.81 -30.07 52.04
N LEU A 7 -2.68 -29.34 51.98
CA LEU A 7 -2.42 -28.33 50.95
C LEU A 7 -1.43 -28.78 49.85
N ASN A 8 -1.07 -30.07 49.80
CA ASN A 8 -0.16 -30.61 48.78
C ASN A 8 -0.85 -31.51 47.74
N TYR A 9 -2.18 -31.62 47.76
CA TYR A 9 -2.93 -32.36 46.73
C TYR A 9 -3.79 -31.49 45.80
N VAL A 10 -3.81 -30.17 46.00
CA VAL A 10 -4.51 -29.24 45.08
C VAL A 10 -3.54 -28.59 44.08
N LEU A 11 -2.23 -28.57 44.36
CA LEU A 11 -1.24 -27.99 43.44
C LEU A 11 -0.66 -28.97 42.40
N ALA A 12 -1.09 -30.24 42.40
CA ALA A 12 -0.76 -31.22 41.37
C ALA A 12 -1.86 -31.34 40.28
N ALA A 13 -2.96 -30.61 40.41
CA ALA A 13 -4.09 -30.63 39.47
C ALA A 13 -4.15 -29.40 38.53
N ALA A 14 -3.20 -28.46 38.61
CA ALA A 14 -3.25 -27.18 37.90
C ALA A 14 -2.21 -27.02 36.77
N VAL A 15 -1.51 -28.08 36.35
CA VAL A 15 -0.49 -28.02 35.27
C VAL A 15 -0.86 -28.84 34.02
N LEU A 16 -2.07 -29.40 33.93
CA LEU A 16 -2.49 -30.24 32.80
C LEU A 16 -3.45 -29.59 31.79
N LEU A 17 -3.54 -28.26 31.73
CA LEU A 17 -4.36 -27.55 30.75
C LEU A 17 -3.54 -26.49 30.00
N THR A 18 -2.94 -26.90 28.87
CA THR A 18 -2.78 -26.15 27.60
C THR A 18 -1.67 -26.78 26.74
N ALA A 19 -1.79 -28.08 26.50
CA ALA A 19 -1.18 -28.72 25.34
C ALA A 19 -2.24 -29.64 24.73
N ALA A 20 -3.31 -29.06 24.20
CA ALA A 20 -4.15 -29.75 23.23
C ALA A 20 -3.32 -29.90 21.95
N VAL A 21 -2.40 -30.87 21.94
CA VAL A 21 -1.82 -31.38 20.71
C VAL A 21 -2.98 -32.03 19.97
N PHE A 22 -3.49 -31.31 18.96
CA PHE A 22 -4.52 -31.78 18.05
C PHE A 22 -4.01 -33.05 17.34
N LEU A 23 -4.29 -34.23 17.89
CA LEU A 23 -4.31 -35.47 17.11
C LEU A 23 -5.66 -35.54 16.37
N PHE A 24 -5.93 -34.55 15.52
CA PHE A 24 -7.08 -34.58 14.63
C PHE A 24 -6.71 -35.41 13.40
N ARG A 25 -7.16 -36.67 13.37
CA ARG A 25 -7.28 -37.45 12.13
C ARG A 25 -8.76 -37.51 11.76
N PRO A 26 -9.30 -36.47 11.11
CA PRO A 26 -10.70 -36.53 10.70
C PRO A 26 -10.83 -37.61 9.61
N LYS A 27 -11.66 -38.63 9.85
CA LYS A 27 -12.19 -39.48 8.78
C LYS A 27 -13.22 -38.64 8.03
N ILE A 28 -12.76 -37.86 7.06
CA ILE A 28 -13.65 -37.16 6.13
C ILE A 28 -13.56 -37.89 4.80
N GLY A 29 -14.68 -38.43 4.32
CA GLY A 29 -14.90 -38.59 2.90
C GLY A 29 -15.24 -37.21 2.36
N LEU A 30 -14.26 -36.47 1.84
CA LEU A 30 -14.50 -35.17 1.23
C LEU A 30 -15.01 -35.44 -0.19
N GLU A 31 -16.33 -35.49 -0.35
CA GLU A 31 -16.97 -35.43 -1.68
C GLU A 31 -17.05 -33.98 -2.20
N SER A 32 -16.94 -32.98 -1.32
CA SER A 32 -17.02 -31.55 -1.67
C SER A 32 -15.65 -30.93 -1.89
N ASP A 33 -15.56 -29.97 -2.82
CA ASP A 33 -14.39 -29.10 -2.98
C ASP A 33 -14.07 -28.35 -1.67
N ILE A 34 -12.79 -28.10 -1.39
CA ILE A 34 -12.34 -27.31 -0.24
C ILE A 34 -12.31 -25.84 -0.61
N THR A 35 -12.99 -25.00 0.17
CA THR A 35 -13.02 -23.54 -0.01
C THR A 35 -12.16 -22.87 1.05
N ILE A 36 -11.36 -21.86 0.64
CA ILE A 36 -10.66 -20.97 1.58
C ILE A 36 -11.35 -19.62 1.57
N ARG A 37 -11.68 -19.10 2.74
CA ARG A 37 -12.21 -17.74 2.93
C ARG A 37 -11.25 -16.92 3.76
N ILE A 38 -11.11 -15.64 3.40
CA ILE A 38 -10.32 -14.66 4.14
C ILE A 38 -11.24 -13.49 4.48
N ASN A 39 -11.39 -13.22 5.77
CA ASN A 39 -12.30 -12.23 6.31
C ASN A 39 -13.72 -12.41 5.73
N HIS A 40 -14.19 -13.65 5.71
CA HIS A 40 -15.51 -14.09 5.22
C HIS A 40 -15.74 -13.99 3.71
N ALA A 41 -14.80 -13.47 2.92
CA ALA A 41 -14.85 -13.52 1.46
C ALA A 41 -14.10 -14.76 0.95
N GLU A 42 -14.61 -15.41 -0.09
CA GLU A 42 -13.87 -16.50 -0.76
C GLU A 42 -12.57 -15.95 -1.36
N ALA A 43 -11.46 -16.66 -1.14
CA ALA A 43 -10.16 -16.26 -1.64
C ALA A 43 -9.99 -16.72 -3.10
N GLU A 44 -9.55 -15.80 -3.95
CA GLU A 44 -9.16 -16.13 -5.31
C GLU A 44 -7.77 -16.76 -5.30
N LEU A 45 -7.72 -18.07 -5.50
CA LEU A 45 -6.48 -18.83 -5.48
C LEU A 45 -6.09 -19.26 -6.90
N ASN A 46 -4.81 -19.09 -7.23
CA ASN A 46 -4.24 -19.72 -8.42
C ASN A 46 -3.96 -21.21 -8.13
N GLY A 47 -5.00 -22.03 -8.33
CA GLY A 47 -5.04 -23.45 -7.99
C GLY A 47 -6.03 -23.75 -6.86
N LYS A 48 -6.68 -24.91 -6.91
CA LYS A 48 -7.61 -25.34 -5.85
C LYS A 48 -6.84 -25.93 -4.67
N PRO A 49 -7.30 -25.75 -3.42
CA PRO A 49 -6.84 -26.58 -2.32
C PRO A 49 -7.09 -28.06 -2.60
N ILE A 50 -6.21 -28.92 -2.10
CA ILE A 50 -6.31 -30.38 -2.30
C ILE A 50 -6.32 -31.12 -0.98
N PHE A 51 -7.09 -32.21 -0.92
CA PHE A 51 -7.07 -33.14 0.19
C PHE A 51 -6.18 -34.33 -0.16
N GLN A 52 -5.05 -34.48 0.52
CA GLN A 52 -4.11 -35.56 0.26
C GLN A 52 -3.61 -36.15 1.58
N SER A 53 -3.68 -37.48 1.69
CA SER A 53 -3.19 -38.23 2.86
C SER A 53 -3.76 -37.72 4.20
N GLY A 54 -5.04 -37.35 4.22
CA GLY A 54 -5.73 -36.85 5.41
C GLY A 54 -5.47 -35.37 5.72
N ARG A 55 -4.92 -34.60 4.77
CA ARG A 55 -4.46 -33.22 4.99
C ARG A 55 -4.96 -32.30 3.89
N ILE A 56 -5.25 -31.06 4.27
CA ILE A 56 -5.52 -29.98 3.33
C ILE A 56 -4.20 -29.32 2.95
N TYR A 57 -3.94 -29.25 1.66
CA TYR A 57 -2.85 -28.47 1.08
C TYR A 57 -3.41 -27.28 0.31
N VAL A 58 -2.72 -26.15 0.41
CA VAL A 58 -3.13 -24.90 -0.24
C VAL A 58 -1.98 -24.32 -1.08
N PRO A 59 -2.29 -23.63 -2.19
CA PRO A 59 -1.27 -22.97 -3.01
C PRO A 59 -0.65 -21.80 -2.24
N MET A 60 0.65 -21.90 -1.96
CA MET A 60 1.36 -20.99 -1.06
C MET A 60 1.34 -19.54 -1.56
N PHE A 61 1.66 -19.32 -2.84
CA PHE A 61 1.86 -17.98 -3.39
C PHE A 61 0.57 -17.14 -3.41
N SER A 62 -0.59 -17.77 -3.56
CA SER A 62 -1.89 -17.11 -3.61
C SER A 62 -2.25 -16.46 -2.26
N LEU A 63 -1.85 -17.08 -1.15
CA LEU A 63 -2.17 -16.59 0.19
C LEU A 63 -1.27 -15.42 0.63
N GLY A 64 -0.15 -15.17 -0.05
CA GLY A 64 0.81 -14.14 0.35
C GLY A 64 0.24 -12.72 0.28
N HIS A 65 -0.61 -12.44 -0.71
CA HIS A 65 -1.27 -11.14 -0.83
C HIS A 65 -2.19 -10.86 0.37
N TYR A 66 -3.03 -11.84 0.72
CA TYR A 66 -4.00 -11.73 1.78
C TYR A 66 -3.40 -11.69 3.19
N LEU A 67 -2.32 -12.46 3.40
CA LEU A 67 -1.68 -12.63 4.71
C LEU A 67 -0.40 -11.81 4.85
N SER A 68 -0.09 -10.96 3.87
CA SER A 68 1.10 -10.08 3.83
C SER A 68 2.42 -10.81 4.06
N PHE A 69 2.61 -11.98 3.45
CA PHE A 69 3.91 -12.66 3.44
C PHE A 69 4.50 -12.71 2.03
N PHE A 70 5.83 -12.76 1.98
CA PHE A 70 6.58 -12.93 0.76
C PHE A 70 7.21 -14.33 0.70
N THR A 71 6.89 -15.08 -0.34
CA THR A 71 7.53 -16.37 -0.61
C THR A 71 8.68 -16.18 -1.60
N TRP A 72 9.89 -16.55 -1.17
CA TRP A 72 11.11 -16.51 -1.95
C TRP A 72 11.63 -17.92 -2.21
N MET A 73 12.12 -18.19 -3.42
CA MET A 73 12.81 -19.43 -3.73
C MET A 73 14.32 -19.19 -3.67
N ASP A 74 14.99 -19.83 -2.71
CA ASP A 74 16.44 -19.83 -2.56
C ASP A 74 17.02 -21.01 -3.35
N SER A 75 17.33 -20.77 -4.62
CA SER A 75 17.88 -21.77 -5.54
C SER A 75 19.24 -22.32 -5.11
N SER A 76 19.99 -21.61 -4.26
CA SER A 76 21.30 -22.09 -3.79
C SER A 76 21.18 -23.23 -2.79
N ASN A 77 20.09 -23.25 -2.02
CA ASN A 77 19.84 -24.21 -0.95
C ASN A 77 18.68 -25.17 -1.26
N ASP A 78 18.08 -25.05 -2.45
CA ASP A 78 16.86 -25.73 -2.88
C ASP A 78 15.76 -25.64 -1.81
N SER A 79 15.47 -24.40 -1.39
CA SER A 79 14.54 -24.12 -0.30
C SER A 79 13.62 -22.95 -0.61
N PHE A 80 12.46 -22.95 0.03
CA PHE A 80 11.54 -21.83 0.04
C PHE A 80 11.63 -21.09 1.36
N ARG A 81 11.63 -19.76 1.28
CA ARG A 81 11.54 -18.87 2.44
C ARG A 81 10.20 -18.17 2.45
N VAL A 82 9.58 -18.08 3.62
CA VAL A 82 8.36 -17.32 3.87
C VAL A 82 8.72 -16.19 4.81
N LEU A 83 8.51 -14.97 4.36
CA LEU A 83 9.08 -13.77 4.95
C LEU A 83 7.97 -12.81 5.33
N VAL A 84 7.98 -12.37 6.59
CA VAL A 84 7.14 -11.31 7.15
C VAL A 84 8.04 -10.52 8.11
N PRO A 85 7.90 -9.19 8.29
CA PRO A 85 8.78 -8.49 9.21
C PRO A 85 8.67 -9.06 10.63
N GLY A 86 9.82 -9.51 11.15
CA GLY A 86 9.94 -10.22 12.42
C GLY A 86 9.93 -11.75 12.33
N GLN A 87 9.55 -12.35 11.20
CA GLN A 87 9.42 -13.81 11.05
C GLN A 87 10.02 -14.31 9.72
N GLU A 88 10.73 -15.43 9.80
CA GLU A 88 11.22 -16.18 8.65
C GLU A 88 10.89 -17.66 8.85
N VAL A 89 10.41 -18.30 7.80
CA VAL A 89 10.23 -19.75 7.74
C VAL A 89 11.00 -20.28 6.55
N ILE A 90 11.87 -21.27 6.77
CA ILE A 90 12.61 -21.95 5.72
C ILE A 90 12.11 -23.39 5.62
N MET A 91 11.75 -23.82 4.42
CA MET A 91 11.21 -25.15 4.15
C MET A 91 11.74 -25.70 2.83
N LYS A 92 11.74 -27.02 2.69
CA LYS A 92 12.13 -27.73 1.46
C LYS A 92 10.99 -28.61 0.98
N VAL A 93 10.93 -28.83 -0.33
CA VAL A 93 9.96 -29.75 -0.92
C VAL A 93 10.31 -31.18 -0.49
N GLY A 94 9.30 -31.97 -0.09
CA GLY A 94 9.49 -33.34 0.35
C GLY A 94 9.99 -33.50 1.80
N GLU A 95 10.40 -32.41 2.45
CA GLU A 95 10.80 -32.41 3.85
C GLU A 95 9.71 -31.82 4.76
N SER A 96 9.34 -32.56 5.79
CA SER A 96 8.34 -32.13 6.76
C SER A 96 8.93 -31.30 7.91
N GLN A 97 10.25 -31.16 7.98
CA GLN A 97 10.92 -30.27 8.92
C GLN A 97 11.00 -28.86 8.33
N VAL A 98 10.60 -27.86 9.12
CA VAL A 98 10.72 -26.44 8.77
C VAL A 98 11.48 -25.69 9.85
N LYS A 99 12.26 -24.68 9.46
CA LYS A 99 12.98 -23.81 10.41
C LYS A 99 12.25 -22.49 10.56
N SER A 100 11.95 -22.07 11.78
CA SER A 100 11.39 -20.76 12.09
C SER A 100 11.97 -20.25 13.40
N PHE A 101 12.36 -18.98 13.48
CA PHE A 101 12.96 -18.38 14.70
C PHE A 101 14.14 -19.18 15.27
N GLY A 102 14.97 -19.79 14.42
CA GLY A 102 16.09 -20.63 14.84
C GLY A 102 15.69 -21.98 15.47
N LYS A 103 14.40 -22.32 15.47
CA LYS A 103 13.88 -23.62 15.92
C LYS A 103 13.45 -24.45 14.73
N THR A 104 13.66 -25.75 14.82
CA THR A 104 13.09 -26.72 13.88
C THR A 104 11.72 -27.14 14.38
N MET A 105 10.72 -27.09 13.51
CA MET A 105 9.36 -27.56 13.76
C MET A 105 9.01 -28.67 12.77
N GLN A 106 8.21 -29.62 13.24
CA GLN A 106 7.77 -30.75 12.47
C GLN A 106 6.36 -30.47 11.94
N LEU A 107 6.24 -30.27 10.64
CA LEU A 107 4.95 -30.32 9.97
C LEU A 107 4.50 -31.78 9.91
N GLU A 108 3.19 -31.96 9.94
CA GLU A 108 2.63 -33.30 9.81
C GLU A 108 2.66 -33.78 8.34
N GLY A 109 2.77 -32.88 7.36
CA GLY A 109 2.99 -33.18 5.94
C GLY A 109 4.16 -32.36 5.37
N ALA A 110 4.83 -32.86 4.33
CA ALA A 110 5.88 -32.11 3.64
C ALA A 110 5.29 -31.17 2.59
N PRO A 111 5.86 -29.97 2.34
CA PRO A 111 5.55 -29.19 1.15
C PRO A 111 5.74 -30.02 -0.13
N ILE A 112 4.88 -29.82 -1.12
CA ILE A 112 4.91 -30.56 -2.39
C ILE A 112 4.80 -29.59 -3.56
N ILE A 113 5.29 -30.02 -4.73
CA ILE A 113 4.96 -29.38 -6.00
C ILE A 113 3.79 -30.12 -6.61
N HIS A 114 2.70 -29.41 -6.87
CA HIS A 114 1.52 -29.94 -7.55
C HIS A 114 1.10 -28.95 -8.65
N ASN A 115 0.95 -29.45 -9.88
CA ASN A 115 0.64 -28.64 -11.07
C ASN A 115 1.53 -27.39 -11.19
N ASN A 116 2.85 -27.59 -11.02
CA ASN A 116 3.86 -26.54 -11.13
C ASN A 116 3.73 -25.38 -10.11
N ALA A 117 2.97 -25.60 -9.02
CA ALA A 117 2.84 -24.67 -7.91
C ALA A 117 3.26 -25.32 -6.60
N LEU A 118 3.75 -24.50 -5.68
CA LEU A 118 4.10 -24.93 -4.33
C LEU A 118 2.84 -25.04 -3.48
N TYR A 119 2.58 -26.24 -3.01
CA TYR A 119 1.51 -26.58 -2.08
C TYR A 119 2.09 -26.89 -0.71
N VAL A 120 1.49 -26.31 0.32
CA VAL A 120 1.93 -26.53 1.71
C VAL A 120 0.75 -27.03 2.55
N PRO A 121 0.99 -27.87 3.58
CA PRO A 121 -0.07 -28.25 4.50
C PRO A 121 -0.63 -27.01 5.19
N LEU A 122 -1.96 -26.94 5.35
CA LEU A 122 -2.64 -25.83 6.02
C LEU A 122 -2.11 -25.56 7.43
N GLN A 123 -1.60 -26.60 8.11
CA GLN A 123 -0.93 -26.51 9.42
C GLN A 123 0.21 -25.49 9.45
N LEU A 124 0.93 -25.28 8.33
CA LEU A 124 1.99 -24.27 8.27
C LEU A 124 1.46 -22.89 8.69
N PHE A 125 0.27 -22.52 8.24
CA PHE A 125 -0.30 -21.21 8.54
C PHE A 125 -0.71 -21.11 10.02
N SER A 126 -1.37 -22.12 10.58
CA SER A 126 -1.85 -22.06 11.97
C SER A 126 -0.73 -22.23 12.99
N SER A 127 0.16 -23.20 12.79
CA SER A 127 1.13 -23.61 13.81
C SER A 127 2.46 -22.87 13.69
N VAL A 128 2.85 -22.48 12.47
CA VAL A 128 4.15 -21.83 12.22
C VAL A 128 3.98 -20.33 12.04
N LEU A 129 3.06 -19.90 11.16
CA LEU A 129 2.79 -18.47 10.91
C LEU A 129 1.81 -17.85 11.91
N GLN A 130 1.24 -18.64 12.82
CA GLN A 130 0.30 -18.20 13.86
C GLN A 130 -0.92 -17.46 13.29
N VAL A 131 -1.38 -17.88 12.10
CA VAL A 131 -2.57 -17.35 11.43
C VAL A 131 -3.81 -18.04 12.02
N PRO A 132 -4.73 -17.31 12.66
CA PRO A 132 -5.96 -17.89 13.18
C PRO A 132 -6.85 -18.41 12.05
N MET A 133 -7.41 -19.60 12.23
CA MET A 133 -8.31 -20.21 11.26
C MET A 133 -9.31 -21.15 11.93
N SER A 134 -10.46 -21.33 11.31
CA SER A 134 -11.47 -22.32 11.67
C SER A 134 -11.82 -23.22 10.50
N TRP A 135 -12.33 -24.41 10.80
CA TRP A 135 -12.79 -25.39 9.82
C TRP A 135 -14.28 -25.66 9.99
N GLU A 136 -15.06 -25.48 8.92
CA GLU A 136 -16.45 -25.88 8.83
C GLU A 136 -16.55 -27.17 8.01
N SER A 137 -16.69 -28.29 8.71
CA SER A 137 -16.74 -29.62 8.11
C SER A 137 -17.95 -29.85 7.20
N ARG A 138 -19.09 -29.19 7.46
CA ARG A 138 -20.32 -29.38 6.70
C ARG A 138 -20.22 -28.81 5.29
N THR A 139 -19.43 -27.75 5.11
CA THR A 139 -19.30 -27.04 3.84
C THR A 139 -17.90 -27.18 3.23
N GLY A 140 -16.99 -27.90 3.88
CA GLY A 140 -15.62 -28.04 3.40
C GLY A 140 -14.84 -26.73 3.42
N THR A 141 -15.12 -25.83 4.37
CA THR A 141 -14.62 -24.45 4.33
C THR A 141 -13.59 -24.18 5.42
N VAL A 142 -12.44 -23.61 5.04
CA VAL A 142 -11.48 -23.00 5.95
C VAL A 142 -11.75 -21.50 5.98
N ASP A 143 -12.09 -20.96 7.14
CA ASP A 143 -12.27 -19.52 7.35
C ASP A 143 -11.04 -18.96 8.08
N ILE A 144 -10.37 -17.99 7.46
CA ILE A 144 -9.24 -17.26 8.03
C ILE A 144 -9.71 -15.85 8.38
N THR A 145 -9.67 -15.50 9.66
CA THR A 145 -9.95 -14.14 10.13
C THR A 145 -8.65 -13.51 10.57
N TYR A 146 -8.08 -12.67 9.70
CA TYR A 146 -6.76 -12.10 9.93
C TYR A 146 -6.73 -10.64 9.51
N ASN A 147 -6.48 -9.76 10.49
CA ASN A 147 -6.12 -8.38 10.23
C ASN A 147 -4.59 -8.25 10.30
N THR A 148 -3.96 -8.24 9.13
CA THR A 148 -2.52 -7.98 9.02
C THR A 148 -2.19 -6.59 9.57
N PRO A 149 -1.12 -6.43 10.38
CA PRO A 149 -0.68 -5.11 10.82
C PRO A 149 0.03 -4.33 9.70
N TYR A 150 0.22 -4.95 8.54
CA TYR A 150 0.95 -4.39 7.40
C TYR A 150 0.04 -4.16 6.20
N ILE A 151 0.31 -3.11 5.45
CA ILE A 151 0.04 -3.08 4.00
C ILE A 151 1.27 -3.60 3.27
N PHE A 152 1.08 -4.30 2.16
CA PHE A 152 2.11 -5.13 1.53
C PHE A 152 2.13 -4.96 0.02
N ALA A 153 3.33 -4.87 -0.54
CA ALA A 153 3.56 -4.95 -1.98
C ALA A 153 4.78 -5.82 -2.27
N LYS A 154 4.77 -6.48 -3.43
CA LYS A 154 5.94 -7.14 -3.98
C LYS A 154 6.16 -6.64 -5.40
N GLU A 155 7.41 -6.52 -5.79
CA GLU A 155 7.79 -6.08 -7.11
C GLU A 155 9.12 -6.71 -7.47
N LYS A 156 9.17 -7.41 -8.61
CA LYS A 156 10.34 -8.07 -9.23
C LYS A 156 11.54 -8.29 -8.30
N GLY A 157 11.49 -9.37 -7.53
CA GLY A 157 12.62 -9.76 -6.69
C GLY A 157 12.65 -9.10 -5.30
N ALA A 158 11.77 -8.15 -5.03
CA ALA A 158 11.66 -7.45 -3.75
C ALA A 158 10.24 -7.50 -3.17
N ALA A 159 10.17 -7.29 -1.87
CA ALA A 159 8.94 -7.17 -1.10
C ALA A 159 9.05 -6.04 -0.08
N PHE A 160 7.94 -5.37 0.16
CA PHE A 160 7.82 -4.19 0.99
C PHE A 160 6.63 -4.31 1.93
N TRP A 161 6.82 -3.93 3.19
CA TRP A 161 5.78 -3.91 4.20
C TRP A 161 5.77 -2.58 4.89
N PHE A 162 4.59 -1.99 5.07
CA PHE A 162 4.43 -0.80 5.89
C PHE A 162 3.51 -1.09 7.06
N ARG A 163 4.00 -0.89 8.29
CA ARG A 163 3.27 -1.16 9.52
C ARG A 163 2.32 0.00 9.84
N LYS A 164 1.02 -0.21 9.59
CA LYS A 164 -0.05 0.79 9.65
C LYS A 164 -0.07 1.62 10.94
N SER A 165 0.25 1.00 12.08
CA SER A 165 0.09 1.63 13.41
C SER A 165 1.25 2.51 13.87
N ILE A 166 2.46 2.29 13.33
CA ILE A 166 3.68 2.98 13.81
C ILE A 166 4.56 3.56 12.69
N GLY A 167 4.26 3.25 11.43
CA GLY A 167 4.94 3.86 10.29
C GLY A 167 6.28 3.22 9.89
N ASP A 168 6.58 2.02 10.37
CA ASP A 168 7.77 1.28 9.96
C ASP A 168 7.62 0.74 8.53
N LEU A 169 8.55 1.10 7.65
CA LEU A 169 8.69 0.54 6.31
C LEU A 169 9.82 -0.49 6.31
N TYR A 170 9.52 -1.72 5.89
CA TYR A 170 10.45 -2.83 5.76
C TYR A 170 10.65 -3.23 4.29
N MET A 171 11.78 -3.87 3.99
CA MET A 171 12.07 -4.47 2.70
C MET A 171 12.71 -5.85 2.85
N SER A 172 12.56 -6.67 1.81
CA SER A 172 13.34 -7.89 1.59
C SER A 172 13.62 -8.08 0.09
N THR A 173 14.79 -8.64 -0.23
CA THR A 173 15.15 -9.16 -1.56
C THR A 173 15.38 -10.67 -1.53
N GLY A 174 14.61 -11.38 -0.69
CA GLY A 174 14.70 -12.83 -0.51
C GLY A 174 15.39 -13.28 0.78
N ASN A 175 16.00 -12.34 1.51
CA ASN A 175 16.54 -12.57 2.85
C ASN A 175 15.54 -12.11 3.93
N LYS A 176 15.88 -12.33 5.21
CA LYS A 176 15.10 -11.82 6.34
C LYS A 176 14.77 -10.31 6.14
N PRO A 177 13.49 -9.90 6.27
CA PRO A 177 13.12 -8.50 6.11
C PRO A 177 13.86 -7.60 7.10
N PHE A 178 14.28 -6.43 6.63
CA PHE A 178 14.97 -5.41 7.43
C PHE A 178 14.20 -4.09 7.36
N LEU A 179 14.34 -3.28 8.42
CA LEU A 179 13.72 -1.95 8.49
C LEU A 179 14.45 -1.00 7.51
N LEU A 180 13.72 -0.42 6.57
CA LEU A 180 14.22 0.65 5.70
C LEU A 180 14.21 2.00 6.40
N LYS A 181 13.06 2.36 6.98
CA LYS A 181 12.82 3.69 7.59
C LYS A 181 11.56 3.66 8.44
N ASN A 182 11.52 4.44 9.52
CA ASN A 182 10.26 4.82 10.15
C ASN A 182 9.80 6.16 9.55
N ILE A 183 8.57 6.19 9.01
CA ILE A 183 7.98 7.33 8.31
C ILE A 183 7.20 8.25 9.27
N ASN A 184 6.95 7.80 10.51
CA ASN A 184 6.06 8.47 11.48
C ASN A 184 4.65 8.72 10.95
N LEU A 185 4.18 7.86 10.03
CA LEU A 185 2.84 7.91 9.44
C LEU A 185 1.99 6.76 10.00
N LYS A 186 0.75 7.07 10.39
CA LYS A 186 -0.28 6.07 10.67
C LYS A 186 -1.27 6.04 9.52
N THR A 187 -1.75 4.87 9.18
CA THR A 187 -2.68 4.70 8.06
C THR A 187 -3.86 3.80 8.44
N SER A 188 -4.96 3.93 7.70
CA SER A 188 -6.15 3.10 7.88
C SER A 188 -5.96 1.65 7.43
N ASP A 189 -6.98 0.80 7.66
CA ASP A 189 -7.00 -0.58 7.17
C ASP A 189 -7.26 -0.66 5.65
N THR A 190 -7.75 0.41 5.03
CA THR A 190 -8.05 0.49 3.59
C THR A 190 -6.92 1.09 2.77
N SER A 191 -5.79 1.43 3.40
CA SER A 191 -4.64 2.00 2.71
C SER A 191 -3.99 0.99 1.77
N ILE A 192 -3.34 1.49 0.73
CA ILE A 192 -2.70 0.68 -0.31
C ILE A 192 -1.22 1.04 -0.35
N LEU A 193 -0.37 0.01 -0.48
CA LEU A 193 1.03 0.15 -0.84
C LEU A 193 1.21 -0.39 -2.25
N ALA A 194 1.80 0.42 -3.13
CA ALA A 194 2.25 0.04 -4.45
C ALA A 194 3.78 0.12 -4.54
N ALA A 195 4.36 -0.78 -5.33
CA ALA A 195 5.78 -0.79 -5.64
C ALA A 195 5.96 -0.98 -7.15
N SER A 196 6.92 -0.27 -7.74
CA SER A 196 7.26 -0.42 -9.16
C SER A 196 8.77 -0.35 -9.34
N GLN A 197 9.36 -1.31 -10.06
CA GLN A 197 10.78 -1.28 -10.35
C GLN A 197 11.06 -0.14 -11.35
N ILE A 198 12.02 0.73 -11.02
CA ILE A 198 12.38 1.88 -11.87
C ILE A 198 13.82 1.80 -12.40
N SER A 199 14.63 0.89 -11.85
CA SER A 199 15.95 0.48 -12.35
C SER A 199 16.30 -0.91 -11.78
N ASN A 200 17.44 -1.50 -12.18
CA ASN A 200 17.87 -2.83 -11.71
C ASN A 200 17.94 -2.95 -10.17
N ASP A 201 18.23 -1.85 -9.45
CA ASP A 201 18.29 -1.81 -7.99
C ASP A 201 17.57 -0.57 -7.41
N SER A 202 16.51 -0.14 -8.10
CA SER A 202 15.68 0.97 -7.66
C SER A 202 14.19 0.67 -7.77
N TYR A 203 13.43 1.14 -6.79
CA TYR A 203 11.98 0.99 -6.74
C TYR A 203 11.34 2.33 -6.39
N MET A 204 10.21 2.66 -7.04
CA MET A 204 9.29 3.67 -6.56
C MET A 204 8.25 2.98 -5.67
N LEU A 205 8.10 3.47 -4.45
CA LEU A 205 7.05 3.07 -3.52
C LEU A 205 6.02 4.20 -3.41
N GLN A 206 4.76 3.83 -3.34
CA GLN A 206 3.65 4.75 -3.09
C GLN A 206 2.71 4.15 -2.05
N ILE A 207 2.50 4.88 -0.95
CA ILE A 207 1.45 4.58 0.02
C ILE A 207 0.34 5.61 -0.17
N GLU A 208 -0.88 5.13 -0.33
CA GLU A 208 -2.07 5.95 -0.35
C GLU A 208 -2.98 5.57 0.81
N ASP A 209 -3.39 6.57 1.58
CA ASP A 209 -4.41 6.42 2.61
C ASP A 209 -5.54 7.42 2.36
N ASP A 210 -6.72 6.91 2.02
CA ASP A 210 -7.90 7.72 1.75
C ASP A 210 -8.92 7.56 2.87
N THR A 211 -9.12 8.62 3.65
CA THR A 211 -9.94 8.60 4.86
C THR A 211 -11.03 9.67 4.79
N ILE A 212 -11.99 9.62 5.71
CA ILE A 212 -13.06 10.63 5.77
C ILE A 212 -12.52 12.05 6.04
N THR A 213 -11.37 12.18 6.71
CA THR A 213 -10.80 13.49 7.08
C THR A 213 -9.83 14.04 6.03
N GLY A 214 -9.26 13.17 5.21
CA GLY A 214 -8.26 13.58 4.23
C GLY A 214 -7.65 12.41 3.49
N TYR A 215 -6.74 12.78 2.61
CA TYR A 215 -6.02 11.88 1.73
C TYR A 215 -4.52 12.09 1.92
N VAL A 216 -3.78 11.01 2.10
CA VAL A 216 -2.33 11.01 2.29
C VAL A 216 -1.67 10.26 1.15
N ILE A 217 -0.64 10.87 0.57
CA ILE A 217 0.28 10.19 -0.35
C ILE A 217 1.68 10.26 0.22
N TYR A 218 2.29 9.10 0.44
CA TYR A 218 3.73 8.99 0.66
C TYR A 218 4.38 8.36 -0.56
N ARG A 219 5.44 8.98 -1.07
CA ARG A 219 6.28 8.43 -2.15
C ARG A 219 7.70 8.25 -1.66
N ALA A 220 8.37 7.21 -2.13
CA ALA A 220 9.79 7.02 -1.88
C ALA A 220 10.49 6.34 -3.05
N ILE A 221 11.67 6.84 -3.42
CA ILE A 221 12.61 6.11 -4.25
C ILE A 221 13.54 5.33 -3.33
N ILE A 222 13.51 4.01 -3.46
CA ILE A 222 14.45 3.11 -2.83
C ILE A 222 15.57 2.86 -3.83
N GLN A 223 16.83 3.04 -3.42
CA GLN A 223 18.01 2.76 -4.22
C GLN A 223 19.04 2.06 -3.34
N HIS A 224 19.67 0.98 -3.81
CA HIS A 224 20.66 0.23 -3.04
C HIS A 224 20.15 -0.14 -1.65
N HIS A 225 18.90 -0.64 -1.59
CA HIS A 225 18.21 -1.04 -0.36
C HIS A 225 18.07 0.08 0.70
N LYS A 226 18.08 1.35 0.30
CA LYS A 226 17.90 2.51 1.18
C LYS A 226 16.89 3.49 0.59
N VAL A 227 16.19 4.23 1.44
CA VAL A 227 15.36 5.35 0.99
C VAL A 227 16.30 6.47 0.52
N ALA A 228 16.42 6.65 -0.80
CA ALA A 228 17.24 7.72 -1.39
C ALA A 228 16.56 9.08 -1.20
N ILE A 229 15.25 9.13 -1.44
CA ILE A 229 14.41 10.31 -1.26
C ILE A 229 12.97 9.89 -1.02
N SER A 230 12.25 10.69 -0.24
CA SER A 230 10.83 10.50 0.04
C SER A 230 10.09 11.83 0.08
N SER A 231 8.77 11.78 -0.09
CA SER A 231 7.88 12.92 0.08
C SER A 231 6.58 12.48 0.74
N LEU A 232 5.98 13.36 1.53
CA LEU A 232 4.69 13.13 2.17
C LEU A 232 3.77 14.31 1.86
N ALA A 233 2.63 14.05 1.23
CA ALA A 233 1.62 15.04 0.94
C ALA A 233 0.34 14.70 1.70
N GLN A 234 -0.14 15.65 2.50
CA GLN A 234 -1.38 15.51 3.26
C GLN A 234 -2.43 16.51 2.77
N TYR A 235 -3.53 15.98 2.25
CA TYR A 235 -4.65 16.75 1.70
C TYR A 235 -5.83 16.67 2.65
N LYS A 236 -6.37 17.81 3.08
CA LYS A 236 -7.65 17.84 3.81
C LYS A 236 -8.78 17.53 2.84
N ARG A 237 -9.75 16.72 3.27
CA ARG A 237 -10.92 16.42 2.43
C ARG A 237 -11.74 17.69 2.23
N SER A 238 -11.90 18.11 0.98
CA SER A 238 -12.76 19.22 0.59
C SER A 238 -13.15 19.05 -0.88
N GLY A 239 -14.38 18.64 -1.15
CA GLY A 239 -14.88 18.41 -2.52
C GLY A 239 -14.07 17.38 -3.31
N ASN A 240 -13.94 17.58 -4.62
CA ASN A 240 -13.17 16.71 -5.50
C ASN A 240 -11.67 16.98 -5.33
N THR A 241 -10.95 16.02 -4.76
CA THR A 241 -9.47 16.05 -4.70
C THR A 241 -8.91 15.58 -6.04
N VAL A 242 -8.16 16.44 -6.73
CA VAL A 242 -7.40 16.05 -7.92
C VAL A 242 -6.10 15.37 -7.45
N LYS A 243 -5.75 14.22 -8.01
CA LYS A 243 -4.45 13.61 -7.75
C LYS A 243 -3.41 14.22 -8.68
N SER A 244 -2.20 14.46 -8.16
CA SER A 244 -1.09 14.89 -9.03
C SER A 244 -0.79 13.83 -10.08
N ILE A 245 -0.37 14.26 -11.27
CA ILE A 245 0.28 13.37 -12.24
C ILE A 245 1.51 12.71 -11.61
N ASP A 246 1.87 11.52 -12.08
CA ASP A 246 3.00 10.78 -11.53
C ASP A 246 4.36 11.34 -11.96
N ARG A 247 4.42 11.89 -13.18
CA ARG A 247 5.67 12.26 -13.82
C ARG A 247 5.56 13.54 -14.65
N VAL A 248 6.69 14.23 -14.79
CA VAL A 248 6.92 15.30 -15.78
C VAL A 248 8.11 14.88 -16.64
N GLY A 249 7.83 14.43 -17.87
CA GLY A 249 8.81 13.70 -18.67
C GLY A 249 9.31 12.46 -17.90
N ASP A 250 10.64 12.33 -17.77
CA ASP A 250 11.25 11.21 -17.04
C ASP A 250 11.34 11.42 -15.51
N LEU A 251 10.94 12.60 -15.02
CA LEU A 251 11.08 12.96 -13.60
C LEU A 251 9.81 12.63 -12.84
N TRP A 252 9.96 12.05 -11.66
CA TRP A 252 8.88 11.80 -10.71
C TRP A 252 8.43 13.08 -10.03
N VAL A 253 7.11 13.24 -9.94
CA VAL A 253 6.46 14.29 -9.13
C VAL A 253 6.43 13.83 -7.69
N MET A 254 7.13 14.53 -6.81
CA MET A 254 7.18 14.26 -5.38
C MET A 254 6.75 15.50 -4.61
N ILE A 255 5.53 15.48 -4.09
CA ILE A 255 4.97 16.56 -3.25
C ILE A 255 5.29 16.25 -1.79
N ASP A 256 5.93 17.20 -1.13
CA ASP A 256 6.30 17.19 0.29
C ASP A 256 5.62 18.40 0.94
N ASP A 257 4.34 18.21 1.27
CA ASP A 257 3.35 19.25 1.57
C ASP A 257 3.47 20.49 0.65
N SER A 258 4.12 21.56 1.11
CA SER A 258 4.24 22.83 0.37
C SER A 258 5.38 22.89 -0.64
N THR A 259 6.04 21.76 -0.92
CA THR A 259 7.17 21.70 -1.86
C THR A 259 6.94 20.66 -2.95
N LEU A 260 7.08 21.06 -4.21
CA LEU A 260 7.20 20.15 -5.34
C LEU A 260 8.68 19.86 -5.62
N LYS A 261 9.05 18.58 -5.65
CA LYS A 261 10.34 18.09 -6.12
C LYS A 261 10.13 17.30 -7.41
N LEU A 262 10.90 17.62 -8.44
CA LEU A 262 10.99 16.81 -9.67
C LEU A 262 12.26 15.97 -9.59
N VAL A 263 12.09 14.65 -9.55
CA VAL A 263 13.13 13.74 -9.08
C VAL A 263 13.44 12.67 -10.13
N ALA A 264 14.70 12.47 -10.47
CA ALA A 264 15.13 11.40 -11.37
C ALA A 264 15.05 10.02 -10.68
N SER A 265 15.07 8.94 -11.45
CA SER A 265 14.96 7.56 -10.93
C SER A 265 16.08 7.13 -9.97
N ASP A 266 17.19 7.87 -9.93
CA ASP A 266 18.30 7.67 -8.98
C ASP A 266 18.10 8.44 -7.65
N GLY A 267 17.01 9.18 -7.51
CA GLY A 267 16.72 10.03 -6.34
C GLY A 267 17.28 11.45 -6.44
N THR A 268 17.96 11.81 -7.53
CA THR A 268 18.48 13.16 -7.72
C THR A 268 17.35 14.16 -7.95
N ILE A 269 17.29 15.22 -7.13
CA ILE A 269 16.37 16.34 -7.34
C ILE A 269 16.89 17.17 -8.52
N LYS A 270 16.11 17.26 -9.60
CA LYS A 270 16.43 18.07 -10.79
C LYS A 270 15.83 19.47 -10.72
N ALA A 271 14.71 19.62 -10.02
CA ALA A 271 14.10 20.91 -9.74
C ALA A 271 13.27 20.85 -8.46
N SER A 272 13.13 22.00 -7.80
CA SER A 272 12.30 22.19 -6.61
C SER A 272 11.55 23.51 -6.72
N TYR A 273 10.30 23.53 -6.26
CA TYR A 273 9.44 24.72 -6.29
C TYR A 273 8.59 24.76 -5.02
N PHE A 274 8.45 25.94 -4.44
CA PHE A 274 7.70 26.14 -3.20
C PHE A 274 6.32 26.74 -3.47
N ALA A 275 5.31 26.28 -2.74
CA ALA A 275 3.95 26.84 -2.80
C ALA A 275 3.95 28.36 -2.59
N GLN A 276 4.77 28.86 -1.66
CA GLN A 276 4.92 30.29 -1.40
C GLN A 276 5.36 31.08 -2.64
N GLU A 277 6.20 30.51 -3.50
CA GLU A 277 6.68 31.15 -4.73
C GLU A 277 5.60 31.13 -5.82
N ILE A 278 4.81 30.05 -5.89
CA ILE A 278 3.83 29.84 -6.95
C ILE A 278 2.51 30.57 -6.64
N PHE A 279 2.06 30.53 -5.39
CA PHE A 279 0.73 30.99 -4.97
C PHE A 279 0.77 32.21 -4.03
N GLY A 280 1.95 32.60 -3.54
CA GLY A 280 2.08 33.62 -2.50
C GLY A 280 1.71 33.14 -1.09
N GLU A 281 1.46 31.85 -0.90
CA GLU A 281 1.16 31.24 0.40
C GLU A 281 1.66 29.80 0.51
N ASN A 282 1.90 29.35 1.73
CA ASN A 282 2.16 27.95 2.01
C ASN A 282 0.86 27.15 2.00
N ASP A 283 0.79 26.15 1.11
CA ASP A 283 -0.29 25.19 1.04
C ASP A 283 0.21 23.88 0.43
N THR A 284 -0.43 22.76 0.74
CA THR A 284 -0.23 21.53 -0.03
C THR A 284 -0.92 21.70 -1.38
N PHE A 285 -0.33 21.18 -2.45
CA PHE A 285 -0.88 21.37 -3.79
C PHE A 285 -0.74 20.15 -4.68
N THR A 286 -1.39 20.22 -5.83
CA THR A 286 -1.40 19.17 -6.85
C THR A 286 -0.77 19.69 -8.13
N VAL A 287 -0.16 18.78 -8.90
CA VAL A 287 0.30 19.04 -10.28
C VAL A 287 -0.68 18.33 -11.21
N GLU A 288 -1.56 19.07 -11.86
CA GLU A 288 -2.63 18.50 -12.71
C GLU A 288 -2.14 18.14 -14.10
N GLU A 289 -1.14 18.86 -14.62
CA GLU A 289 -0.54 18.61 -15.93
C GLU A 289 0.83 19.28 -16.05
N ALA A 290 1.65 18.81 -17.00
CA ALA A 290 2.88 19.47 -17.41
C ALA A 290 3.04 19.52 -18.93
N PHE A 291 3.56 20.63 -19.45
CA PHE A 291 3.87 20.82 -20.87
C PHE A 291 5.03 21.81 -21.02
N ASP A 292 6.02 21.45 -21.84
CA ASP A 292 7.25 22.23 -22.05
C ASP A 292 7.82 22.77 -20.73
N ASP A 293 7.97 24.09 -20.56
CA ASP A 293 8.44 24.72 -19.33
C ASP A 293 7.34 25.00 -18.29
N TYR A 294 6.10 24.58 -18.52
CA TYR A 294 4.95 24.93 -17.69
C TYR A 294 4.41 23.75 -16.88
N LEU A 295 3.78 24.10 -15.75
CA LEU A 295 2.96 23.21 -14.95
C LEU A 295 1.57 23.83 -14.75
N LEU A 296 0.54 22.99 -14.75
CA LEU A 296 -0.75 23.31 -14.15
C LEU A 296 -0.75 22.83 -12.71
N VAL A 297 -0.94 23.74 -11.77
CA VAL A 297 -0.82 23.45 -10.34
C VAL A 297 -1.97 24.08 -9.57
N ARG A 298 -2.46 23.36 -8.55
CA ARG A 298 -3.62 23.79 -7.76
C ARG A 298 -3.37 23.64 -6.26
N PRO A 299 -3.41 24.74 -5.47
CA PRO A 299 -3.34 24.69 -4.01
C PRO A 299 -4.64 24.11 -3.43
N SER A 300 -4.51 23.29 -2.38
CA SER A 300 -5.62 22.53 -1.79
C SER A 300 -6.69 23.41 -1.14
N ARG A 301 -6.29 24.55 -0.58
CA ARG A 301 -7.14 25.48 0.17
C ARG A 301 -7.91 26.40 -0.76
N GLN A 302 -7.22 27.12 -1.64
CA GLN A 302 -7.86 28.09 -2.55
C GLN A 302 -8.49 27.42 -3.76
N LYS A 303 -7.97 26.26 -4.18
CA LYS A 303 -8.43 25.48 -5.35
C LYS A 303 -8.48 26.28 -6.66
N ILE A 304 -7.57 27.24 -6.82
CA ILE A 304 -7.39 28.01 -8.05
C ILE A 304 -6.36 27.30 -8.93
N LEU A 305 -6.65 27.13 -10.22
CA LEU A 305 -5.71 26.59 -11.18
C LEU A 305 -4.72 27.67 -11.60
N TYR A 306 -3.44 27.43 -11.32
CA TYR A 306 -2.35 28.28 -11.76
C TYR A 306 -1.62 27.65 -12.93
N LEU A 307 -1.26 28.50 -13.89
CA LEU A 307 -0.25 28.20 -14.89
C LEU A 307 1.10 28.73 -14.39
N PHE A 308 2.03 27.82 -14.09
CA PHE A 308 3.33 28.15 -13.55
C PHE A 308 4.44 27.88 -14.57
N ASN A 309 5.19 28.91 -14.94
CA ASN A 309 6.36 28.79 -15.81
C ASN A 309 7.61 28.46 -14.97
N ARG A 310 8.18 27.28 -15.18
CA ARG A 310 9.32 26.76 -14.42
C ARG A 310 10.63 27.49 -14.67
N LYS A 311 10.76 28.16 -15.82
CA LYS A 311 11.95 28.90 -16.26
C LYS A 311 11.93 30.34 -15.75
N THR A 312 10.83 31.07 -16.00
CA THR A 312 10.69 32.47 -15.56
C THR A 312 10.24 32.59 -14.10
N LYS A 313 9.72 31.51 -13.52
CA LYS A 313 9.07 31.47 -12.19
C LYS A 313 7.78 32.29 -12.12
N GLU A 314 7.28 32.77 -13.24
CA GLU A 314 6.00 33.48 -13.29
C GLU A 314 4.85 32.50 -13.06
N SER A 315 3.87 32.93 -12.27
CA SER A 315 2.67 32.15 -11.95
C SER A 315 1.44 32.98 -12.25
N ILE A 316 0.47 32.40 -12.96
CA ILE A 316 -0.74 33.08 -13.41
C ILE A 316 -1.95 32.30 -12.91
N ALA A 317 -2.80 32.96 -12.10
CA ALA A 317 -4.13 32.44 -11.77
C ALA A 317 -5.01 32.48 -13.03
N LEU A 318 -5.38 31.33 -13.59
CA LEU A 318 -6.00 31.26 -14.91
C LEU A 318 -7.35 31.97 -14.99
N TYR A 319 -8.15 31.96 -13.92
CA TYR A 319 -9.45 32.63 -13.91
C TYR A 319 -9.36 34.13 -14.19
N LYS A 320 -8.25 34.79 -13.82
CA LYS A 320 -8.01 36.22 -14.08
C LYS A 320 -7.87 36.56 -15.57
N HIS A 321 -7.52 35.57 -16.38
CA HIS A 321 -7.29 35.73 -17.82
C HIS A 321 -8.40 35.12 -18.67
N LEU A 322 -9.13 34.14 -18.13
CA LEU A 322 -10.14 33.38 -18.87
C LEU A 322 -11.55 33.89 -18.64
N MET A 323 -11.88 34.32 -17.43
CA MET A 323 -13.26 34.57 -17.01
C MET A 323 -13.71 36.03 -17.13
N THR A 324 -15.02 36.26 -17.14
CA THR A 324 -15.59 37.61 -17.16
C THR A 324 -15.32 38.37 -15.86
N SER A 325 -15.43 39.70 -15.86
CA SER A 325 -15.24 40.51 -14.65
C SER A 325 -16.18 40.13 -13.50
N GLU A 326 -17.41 39.71 -13.81
CA GLU A 326 -18.39 39.26 -12.82
C GLU A 326 -17.95 37.93 -12.18
N GLU A 327 -17.53 36.97 -13.01
CA GLU A 327 -17.01 35.68 -12.54
C GLU A 327 -15.76 35.86 -11.68
N GLN A 328 -14.84 36.73 -12.10
CA GLN A 328 -13.63 37.07 -11.35
C GLN A 328 -13.97 37.70 -10.00
N ALA A 329 -14.88 38.68 -9.96
CA ALA A 329 -15.28 39.35 -8.73
C ALA A 329 -15.92 38.37 -7.72
N SER A 330 -16.70 37.40 -8.22
CA SER A 330 -17.28 36.34 -7.39
C SER A 330 -16.19 35.47 -6.73
N ILE A 331 -15.20 35.01 -7.52
CA ILE A 331 -14.09 34.20 -7.02
C ILE A 331 -13.21 35.01 -6.05
N ASP A 332 -12.90 36.27 -6.38
CA ASP A 332 -12.10 37.15 -5.51
C ASP A 332 -12.76 37.37 -4.16
N SER A 333 -14.08 37.60 -4.15
CA SER A 333 -14.87 37.73 -2.93
C SER A 333 -14.86 36.42 -2.12
N ALA A 334 -14.99 35.27 -2.77
CA ALA A 334 -14.94 33.98 -2.09
C ALA A 334 -13.56 33.72 -1.45
N LEU A 335 -12.47 34.08 -2.15
CA LEU A 335 -11.10 33.98 -1.64
C LEU A 335 -10.87 34.90 -0.44
N ALA A 336 -11.27 36.18 -0.53
CA ALA A 336 -11.10 37.16 0.53
C ALA A 336 -11.83 36.78 1.83
N ASN A 337 -12.97 36.08 1.71
CA ASN A 337 -13.76 35.62 2.85
C ASN A 337 -13.37 34.21 3.34
N GLY A 338 -12.39 33.53 2.70
CA GLY A 338 -12.02 32.15 3.03
C GLY A 338 -13.14 31.13 2.73
N LEU A 339 -14.08 31.49 1.86
CA LEU A 339 -15.27 30.70 1.53
C LEU A 339 -15.14 29.92 0.22
N ASN A 340 -13.96 29.92 -0.41
CA ASN A 340 -13.77 29.30 -1.72
C ASN A 340 -13.68 27.76 -1.66
N LYS A 341 -14.76 27.11 -1.25
CA LYS A 341 -14.84 25.65 -1.14
C LYS A 341 -14.74 24.95 -2.48
N ASP A 342 -15.18 25.56 -3.57
CA ASP A 342 -15.26 24.92 -4.89
C ASP A 342 -14.19 25.40 -5.88
N GLY A 343 -13.35 26.36 -5.47
CA GLY A 343 -12.28 26.89 -6.30
C GLY A 343 -12.79 27.70 -7.48
N ASP A 344 -12.00 27.75 -8.55
CA ASP A 344 -12.42 28.35 -9.82
C ASP A 344 -13.31 27.42 -10.67
N SER A 345 -13.41 26.14 -10.28
CA SER A 345 -14.11 25.09 -11.02
C SER A 345 -13.61 24.92 -12.47
N LEU A 346 -12.37 25.33 -12.77
CA LEU A 346 -11.71 25.11 -14.06
C LEU A 346 -11.08 23.72 -14.12
N TYR A 347 -11.33 23.00 -15.20
CA TYR A 347 -10.75 21.69 -15.49
C TYR A 347 -9.99 21.76 -16.80
N PHE A 348 -8.73 21.30 -16.80
CA PHE A 348 -7.95 21.15 -18.03
C PHE A 348 -8.52 20.03 -18.89
N ASN A 349 -8.65 20.28 -20.19
CA ASN A 349 -9.16 19.30 -21.15
C ASN A 349 -8.04 18.70 -22.01
N ARG A 350 -7.21 19.57 -22.60
CA ARG A 350 -6.14 19.22 -23.55
C ARG A 350 -5.31 20.44 -23.93
N ILE A 351 -4.18 20.19 -24.56
CA ILE A 351 -3.35 21.16 -25.28
C ILE A 351 -3.37 20.83 -26.79
N LYS A 352 -3.38 21.85 -27.66
CA LYS A 352 -3.20 21.70 -29.12
C LYS A 352 -2.31 22.82 -29.64
N GLY A 353 -1.08 22.48 -30.02
CA GLY A 353 -0.03 23.48 -30.24
C GLY A 353 0.17 24.27 -28.94
N ASP A 354 0.17 25.59 -29.04
CA ASP A 354 0.37 26.48 -27.89
C ASP A 354 -0.95 26.92 -27.21
N VAL A 355 -2.08 26.26 -27.53
CA VAL A 355 -3.40 26.58 -26.97
C VAL A 355 -3.81 25.52 -25.96
N LEU A 356 -4.03 25.95 -24.71
CA LEU A 356 -4.64 25.16 -23.64
C LEU A 356 -6.16 25.30 -23.69
N TYR A 357 -6.88 24.19 -23.52
CA TYR A 357 -8.34 24.16 -23.50
C TYR A 357 -8.84 23.77 -22.11
N PHE A 358 -9.82 24.50 -21.60
CA PHE A 358 -10.42 24.28 -20.28
C PHE A 358 -11.94 24.21 -20.36
N THR A 359 -12.53 23.50 -19.40
CA THR A 359 -13.97 23.54 -19.13
C THR A 359 -14.20 24.05 -17.71
N ARG A 360 -15.08 25.02 -17.53
CA ARG A 360 -15.59 25.39 -16.20
C ARG A 360 -16.87 24.62 -15.91
N ARG A 361 -16.93 23.93 -14.77
CA ARG A 361 -18.08 23.10 -14.37
C ARG A 361 -18.60 23.52 -13.00
N ILE A 362 -19.76 24.18 -12.99
CA ILE A 362 -20.43 24.61 -11.75
C ILE A 362 -21.69 23.77 -11.59
N ALA A 363 -21.96 23.29 -10.38
CA ALA A 363 -23.15 22.52 -10.09
C ALA A 363 -24.43 23.32 -10.46
N GLY A 364 -25.31 22.72 -11.26
CA GLY A 364 -26.56 23.36 -11.68
C GLY A 364 -26.44 24.35 -12.84
N ALA A 365 -25.25 24.54 -13.43
CA ALA A 365 -25.05 25.39 -14.61
C ALA A 365 -24.53 24.58 -15.82
N ASN A 366 -24.77 25.10 -17.02
CA ASN A 366 -24.16 24.54 -18.23
C ASN A 366 -22.65 24.80 -18.23
N PRO A 367 -21.82 23.83 -18.66
CA PRO A 367 -20.38 24.02 -18.71
C PRO A 367 -19.94 25.10 -19.73
N ASN A 368 -19.00 25.95 -19.33
CA ASN A 368 -18.38 26.95 -20.20
C ASN A 368 -17.00 26.47 -20.66
N SER A 369 -16.63 26.77 -21.91
CA SER A 369 -15.31 26.43 -22.45
C SER A 369 -14.42 27.67 -22.53
N TYR A 370 -13.14 27.51 -22.18
CA TYR A 370 -12.14 28.59 -22.21
C TYR A 370 -10.86 28.10 -22.88
N THR A 371 -10.09 29.04 -23.42
CA THR A 371 -8.78 28.77 -24.02
C THR A 371 -7.73 29.74 -23.53
N TYR A 372 -6.50 29.26 -23.30
CA TYR A 372 -5.34 30.08 -22.96
C TYR A 372 -4.24 29.88 -24.00
N GLN A 373 -3.65 30.97 -24.48
CA GLN A 373 -2.52 30.94 -25.42
C GLN A 373 -1.20 31.05 -24.64
N LEU A 374 -0.34 30.04 -24.75
CA LEU A 374 1.03 30.08 -24.22
C LEU A 374 1.84 31.15 -24.96
N LYS A 375 2.79 31.76 -24.25
CA LYS A 375 3.61 32.87 -24.71
C LYS A 375 5.07 32.46 -24.90
#